data_AF-A0A973RA39-F1
#
_entry.id   AF-A0A973RA39-F1
#
_cell.length_a   1.000
_cell.length_b   1.000
_cell.length_c   1.000
_cell.angle_alpha   90.00
_cell.angle_beta   90.00
_cell.angle_gamma   90.00
#
_symmetry.space_group_name_H-M   'P 1'
#
loop_
_entity.id
_entity.type
_entity.pdbx_description
1 polymer ?
#
loop_
_entity_poly.entity_id
_entity_poly.type
_entity_poly.pdbx_seq_one_letter_code
_entity_poly.pdbx_strand_id
1 'polypeptide(L)'
;LLAAEETAAARAPAGPLPVAPVVDGDLLTAHPVDAVRTGTTAPVPLLVTTTAEETRLFTAIGQDGLDTDQIFGAPARELVTAHRGPAEHRICEHRSPMSHGGVALGACHLVDVPLYFGTHGTPLTGSGPHVDTLAQSMSTEFARFCRGGEGEE
;
A
#
# COMPACT_ATOMS: atom_id res chain seq x y z
N LEU A 1 3.28 -17.14 31.82
CA LEU A 1 2.56 -16.14 31.00
C LEU A 1 3.36 -14.83 30.94
N LEU A 2 3.60 -14.16 32.07
CA LEU A 2 4.27 -12.84 32.12
C LEU A 2 5.61 -12.73 31.37
N ALA A 3 6.53 -13.69 31.53
CA ALA A 3 7.84 -13.63 30.84
C ALA A 3 7.75 -13.80 29.31
N ALA A 4 6.75 -14.54 28.82
CA ALA A 4 6.50 -14.70 27.39
C ALA A 4 5.84 -13.45 26.80
N GLU A 5 4.94 -12.80 27.55
CA GLU A 5 4.34 -11.52 27.19
C GLU A 5 5.36 -10.39 27.18
N GLU A 6 6.29 -10.35 28.13
CA GLU A 6 7.37 -9.35 28.20
C GLU A 6 8.34 -9.48 27.03
N THR A 7 8.66 -10.72 26.62
CA THR A 7 9.47 -10.99 25.42
C THR A 7 8.73 -10.60 24.13
N ALA A 8 7.43 -10.84 24.06
CA ALA A 8 6.61 -10.44 22.91
C ALA A 8 6.44 -8.91 22.82
N ALA A 9 6.23 -8.23 23.96
CA ALA A 9 6.13 -6.78 24.05
C ALA A 9 7.46 -6.09 23.69
N ALA A 10 8.60 -6.65 24.10
CA ALA A 10 9.92 -6.15 23.72
C ALA A 10 10.23 -6.30 22.22
N ARG A 11 9.51 -7.18 21.52
CA ARG A 11 9.62 -7.40 20.07
C ARG A 11 8.48 -6.76 19.28
N ALA A 12 7.50 -6.16 19.96
CA ALA A 12 6.38 -5.51 19.31
C ALA A 12 6.90 -4.32 18.51
N PRO A 13 6.51 -4.18 17.23
CA PRO A 13 6.95 -3.06 16.44
C PRO A 13 6.39 -1.76 17.02
N ALA A 14 7.23 -0.72 17.05
CA ALA A 14 6.76 0.62 17.37
C ALA A 14 5.90 1.12 16.19
N GLY A 15 4.58 1.05 16.33
CA GLY A 15 3.66 1.43 15.27
C GLY A 15 2.23 1.57 15.76
N PRO A 16 1.35 2.22 14.96
CA PRO A 16 -0.03 2.50 15.35
C PRO A 16 -0.93 1.25 15.34
N LEU A 17 -0.43 0.12 14.83
CA LEU A 17 -1.20 -1.12 14.70
C LEU A 17 -1.03 -1.98 15.97
N PRO A 18 -2.13 -2.45 16.57
CA PRO A 18 -2.06 -3.31 17.76
C PRO A 18 -1.51 -4.71 17.46
N VAL A 19 -1.50 -5.09 16.18
CA VAL A 19 -0.92 -6.35 15.68
C VAL A 19 -0.16 -6.03 14.40
N ALA A 20 1.07 -6.52 14.32
CA ALA A 20 1.92 -6.36 13.15
C ALA A 20 2.95 -7.50 13.08
N PRO A 21 3.55 -7.75 11.89
CA PRO A 21 4.62 -8.74 11.76
C PRO A 21 5.79 -8.45 12.70
N VAL A 22 6.37 -9.50 13.28
CA VAL A 22 7.54 -9.44 14.16
C VAL A 22 8.66 -10.30 13.59
N VAL A 23 9.91 -9.91 13.84
CA VAL A 23 11.07 -10.75 13.54
C VAL A 23 11.11 -11.87 14.59
N ASP A 24 10.64 -13.06 14.20
CA ASP A 24 10.52 -14.23 15.07
C ASP A 24 11.76 -15.14 15.01
N GLY A 25 12.59 -14.99 13.98
CA GLY A 25 13.78 -15.82 13.75
C GLY A 25 13.52 -17.12 13.01
N ASP A 26 12.27 -17.39 12.60
CA ASP A 26 11.86 -18.58 11.85
C ASP A 26 11.24 -18.18 10.50
N LEU A 27 10.03 -17.60 10.52
CA LEU A 27 9.36 -17.11 9.32
C LEU A 27 9.97 -15.78 8.86
N LEU A 28 10.16 -14.85 9.79
CA LEU A 28 10.83 -13.56 9.56
C LEU A 28 12.13 -13.54 10.35
N THR A 29 13.23 -13.80 9.65
CA THR A 29 14.59 -13.81 10.23
C THR A 29 15.24 -12.43 10.31
N ALA A 30 14.72 -11.46 9.56
CA ALA A 30 15.17 -10.07 9.55
C ALA A 30 14.01 -9.13 9.18
N HIS A 31 14.20 -7.83 9.37
CA HIS A 31 13.23 -6.83 8.94
C HIS A 31 13.13 -6.81 7.40
N PRO A 32 11.92 -6.78 6.79
CA PRO A 32 11.76 -6.87 5.34
C PRO A 32 12.53 -5.80 4.55
N VAL A 33 12.56 -4.55 5.03
CA VAL A 33 13.32 -3.47 4.38
C VAL A 33 14.82 -3.75 4.40
N ASP A 34 15.36 -4.35 5.46
CA ASP A 34 16.78 -4.69 5.52
C ASP A 34 17.11 -5.87 4.60
N ALA A 35 16.21 -6.84 4.48
CA ALA A 35 16.33 -7.92 3.50
C ALA A 35 16.37 -7.38 2.06
N VAL A 36 15.52 -6.40 1.72
CA VAL A 36 15.54 -5.73 0.41
C VAL A 36 16.85 -4.96 0.23
N ARG A 37 17.28 -4.14 1.20
CA ARG A 37 18.53 -3.35 1.13
C ARG A 37 19.78 -4.21 0.93
N THR A 38 19.86 -5.34 1.63
CA THR A 38 20.97 -6.29 1.51
C THR A 38 20.84 -7.19 0.27
N GLY A 39 19.69 -7.14 -0.40
CA GLY A 39 19.36 -7.88 -1.61
C GLY A 39 19.28 -9.39 -1.41
N THR A 40 18.79 -9.80 -0.24
CA THR A 40 18.46 -11.20 0.08
C THR A 40 17.03 -11.56 -0.35
N THR A 41 16.27 -10.61 -0.89
CA THR A 41 14.96 -10.85 -1.49
C THR A 41 15.08 -11.50 -2.88
N ALA A 42 14.08 -12.29 -3.26
CA ALA A 42 14.02 -12.88 -4.59
C ALA A 42 13.92 -11.77 -5.66
N PRO A 43 14.71 -11.83 -6.76
CA PRO A 43 14.72 -10.79 -7.79
C PRO A 43 13.56 -10.96 -8.79
N VAL A 44 12.33 -11.01 -8.30
CA VAL A 44 11.11 -11.11 -9.11
C VAL A 44 10.62 -9.73 -9.55
N PRO A 45 9.88 -9.58 -10.65
CA PRO A 45 9.21 -8.32 -10.97
C PRO A 45 8.34 -7.83 -9.80
N LEU A 46 8.47 -6.55 -9.43
CA LEU A 46 7.79 -5.93 -8.31
C LEU A 46 7.00 -4.69 -8.76
N LEU A 47 5.69 -4.71 -8.51
CA LEU A 47 4.83 -3.54 -8.64
C LEU A 47 4.39 -3.10 -7.24
N VAL A 48 4.72 -1.86 -6.87
CA VAL A 48 4.27 -1.22 -5.63
C VAL A 48 3.28 -0.11 -6.00
N THR A 49 2.18 -0.01 -5.28
CA THR A 49 1.18 1.05 -5.51
C THR A 49 0.88 1.79 -4.21
N THR A 50 0.63 3.09 -4.33
CA THR A 50 0.08 3.93 -3.26
C THR A 50 -0.97 4.86 -3.84
N THR A 51 -1.72 5.55 -2.99
CA THR A 51 -2.64 6.63 -3.40
C THR A 51 -2.02 8.00 -3.10
N ALA A 52 -2.47 9.05 -3.78
CA ALA A 52 -1.85 10.38 -3.64
C ALA A 52 -2.12 11.05 -2.27
N GLU A 53 -3.16 10.64 -1.56
CA GLU A 53 -3.59 11.21 -0.28
C GLU A 53 -3.94 10.11 0.74
N GLU A 54 -3.12 9.07 0.83
CA GLU A 54 -3.29 7.89 1.70
C GLU A 54 -3.88 8.22 3.07
N THR A 55 -3.29 9.21 3.75
CA THR A 55 -3.61 9.52 5.15
C THR A 55 -4.99 10.15 5.37
N ARG A 56 -5.69 10.59 4.30
CA ARG A 56 -7.04 11.18 4.44
C ARG A 56 -8.08 10.24 5.00
N LEU A 57 -7.98 8.93 4.73
CA LEU A 57 -8.88 7.95 5.35
C LEU A 57 -8.69 7.92 6.87
N PHE A 58 -7.44 7.95 7.31
CA PHE A 58 -7.05 7.87 8.71
C PHE A 58 -7.48 9.13 9.48
N THR A 59 -7.27 10.33 8.89
CA THR A 59 -7.82 11.59 9.41
C THR A 59 -9.34 11.51 9.57
N ALA A 60 -10.05 10.99 8.57
CA ALA A 60 -11.51 10.89 8.64
C ALA A 60 -12.00 9.98 9.78
N ILE A 61 -11.23 8.98 10.20
CA ILE A 61 -11.55 8.09 11.33
C ILE A 61 -10.91 8.51 12.65
N GLY A 62 -10.40 9.74 12.74
CA GLY A 62 -9.85 10.33 13.98
C GLY A 62 -8.39 10.01 14.28
N GLN A 63 -7.63 9.59 13.27
CA GLN A 63 -6.17 9.39 13.36
C GLN A 63 -5.44 10.53 12.64
N ASP A 64 -5.31 11.65 13.35
CA ASP A 64 -4.69 12.87 12.84
C ASP A 64 -3.16 12.84 12.89
N GLY A 65 -2.52 13.75 12.14
CA GLY A 65 -1.08 13.96 12.19
C GLY A 65 -0.23 12.95 11.41
N LEU A 66 -0.86 12.05 10.65
CA LEU A 66 -0.16 11.12 9.76
C LEU A 66 0.22 11.80 8.45
N ASP A 67 1.48 11.64 8.06
CA ASP A 67 2.01 12.14 6.79
C ASP A 67 2.00 11.04 5.72
N THR A 68 1.42 11.34 4.55
CA THR A 68 1.27 10.37 3.45
C THR A 68 2.63 9.93 2.91
N ASP A 69 3.59 10.85 2.80
CA ASP A 69 4.90 10.51 2.28
C ASP A 69 5.68 9.66 3.30
N GLN A 70 5.69 10.04 4.57
CA GLN A 70 6.41 9.34 5.60
C GLN A 70 5.92 7.89 5.80
N ILE A 71 4.60 7.66 5.78
CA ILE A 71 4.03 6.36 6.09
C ILE A 71 3.95 5.43 4.88
N PHE A 72 3.67 5.97 3.68
CA PHE A 72 3.42 5.17 2.48
C PHE A 72 4.40 5.47 1.35
N GLY A 73 4.57 6.75 1.01
CA GLY A 73 5.34 7.18 -0.17
C GLY A 73 6.83 6.83 -0.09
N ALA A 74 7.52 7.23 0.98
CA ALA A 74 8.94 7.00 1.18
C ALA A 74 9.29 5.51 1.31
N PRO A 75 8.56 4.69 2.10
CA PRO A 75 8.78 3.25 2.13
C PRO A 75 8.55 2.58 0.76
N ALA A 76 7.52 2.96 0.01
CA ALA A 76 7.26 2.41 -1.33
C ALA A 76 8.41 2.71 -2.31
N ARG A 77 8.88 3.96 -2.33
CA ARG A 77 10.03 4.37 -3.14
C ARG A 77 11.32 3.68 -2.73
N GLU A 78 11.53 3.48 -1.44
CA GLU A 78 12.68 2.74 -0.92
C GLU A 78 12.66 1.29 -1.39
N LEU A 79 11.52 0.60 -1.30
CA LEU A 79 11.38 -0.78 -1.78
C LEU A 79 11.76 -0.89 -3.26
N VAL A 80 11.24 0.00 -4.10
CA VAL A 80 11.53 0.01 -5.54
C VAL A 80 13.00 0.32 -5.81
N THR A 81 13.58 1.28 -5.10
CA THR A 81 14.99 1.68 -5.29
C THR A 81 15.97 0.58 -4.88
N ALA A 82 15.67 -0.13 -3.79
CA ALA A 82 16.58 -1.13 -3.22
C ALA A 82 16.40 -2.54 -3.81
N HIS A 83 15.29 -2.81 -4.50
CA HIS A 83 15.03 -4.11 -5.12
C HIS A 83 16.00 -4.44 -6.25
N ARG A 84 16.45 -5.69 -6.34
CA ARG A 84 17.43 -6.13 -7.35
C ARG A 84 16.83 -6.59 -8.68
N GLY A 85 15.52 -6.86 -8.72
CA GLY A 85 14.78 -7.18 -9.94
C GLY A 85 14.12 -5.94 -10.55
N PRO A 86 13.38 -6.10 -11.67
CA PRO A 86 12.52 -5.04 -12.19
C PRO A 86 11.54 -4.57 -11.11
N ALA A 87 11.47 -3.27 -10.85
CA ALA A 87 10.55 -2.71 -9.87
C ALA A 87 10.00 -1.37 -10.34
N GLU A 88 8.73 -1.12 -10.05
CA GLU A 88 8.08 0.17 -10.30
C GLU A 88 7.14 0.56 -9.15
N HIS A 89 7.00 1.87 -8.94
CA HIS A 89 6.06 2.47 -8.00
C HIS A 89 5.04 3.29 -8.78
N ARG A 90 3.74 3.01 -8.61
CA ARG A 90 2.65 3.78 -9.22
C ARG A 90 1.81 4.48 -8.14
N ILE A 91 1.37 5.69 -8.44
CA ILE A 91 0.55 6.50 -7.53
C ILE A 91 -0.84 6.69 -8.14
N CYS A 92 -1.89 6.28 -7.43
CA CYS A 92 -3.26 6.49 -7.84
C CYS A 92 -3.76 7.88 -7.40
N GLU A 93 -4.25 8.67 -8.35
CA GLU A 93 -4.80 10.01 -8.12
C GLU A 93 -6.34 10.03 -8.09
N HIS A 94 -7.00 8.88 -8.26
CA HIS A 94 -8.45 8.80 -8.28
C HIS A 94 -9.05 9.29 -6.97
N ARG A 95 -9.93 10.29 -7.03
CA ARG A 95 -10.50 10.92 -5.84
C ARG A 95 -11.88 10.35 -5.54
N SER A 96 -12.04 9.82 -4.33
CA SER A 96 -13.32 9.39 -3.79
C SER A 96 -14.31 10.56 -3.69
N PRO A 97 -15.60 10.38 -4.04
CA PRO A 97 -16.63 11.38 -3.80
C PRO A 97 -17.09 11.42 -2.33
N MET A 98 -16.63 10.48 -1.49
CA MET A 98 -17.07 10.38 -0.10
C MET A 98 -16.45 11.46 0.79
N SER A 99 -17.18 11.76 1.87
CA SER A 99 -16.68 12.50 3.01
C SER A 99 -17.15 11.83 4.30
N HIS A 100 -16.35 11.88 5.35
CA HIS A 100 -16.70 11.36 6.68
C HIS A 100 -16.13 12.28 7.76
N GLY A 101 -16.91 12.57 8.80
CA GLY A 101 -16.46 13.47 9.87
C GLY A 101 -16.11 14.90 9.41
N GLY A 102 -16.67 15.36 8.29
CA GLY A 102 -16.31 16.65 7.68
C GLY A 102 -15.03 16.64 6.83
N VAL A 103 -14.37 15.49 6.71
CA VAL A 103 -13.17 15.28 5.89
C VAL A 103 -13.55 14.66 4.56
N ALA A 104 -13.21 15.31 3.45
CA ALA A 104 -13.32 14.71 2.11
C ALA A 104 -12.23 13.65 1.93
N LEU A 105 -12.59 12.44 1.49
CA LEU A 105 -11.62 11.34 1.42
C LEU A 105 -10.55 11.57 0.35
N GLY A 106 -10.88 12.16 -0.81
CA GLY A 106 -9.88 12.40 -1.86
C GLY A 106 -9.27 11.10 -2.39
N ALA A 107 -8.00 11.11 -2.79
CA ALA A 107 -7.25 9.91 -3.22
C ALA A 107 -6.74 9.13 -1.99
N CYS A 108 -7.67 8.73 -1.11
CA CYS A 108 -7.35 8.08 0.15
C CYS A 108 -6.91 6.62 0.00
N HIS A 109 -6.35 6.10 1.09
CA HIS A 109 -6.04 4.69 1.24
C HIS A 109 -7.19 3.78 0.76
N LEU A 110 -6.83 2.74 -0.01
CA LEU A 110 -7.70 1.70 -0.61
C LEU A 110 -8.65 2.16 -1.73
N VAL A 111 -8.65 3.43 -2.14
CA VAL A 111 -9.57 3.90 -3.20
C VAL A 111 -9.29 3.24 -4.56
N ASP A 112 -8.07 2.78 -4.77
CA ASP A 112 -7.56 2.15 -6.00
C ASP A 112 -7.89 0.66 -6.10
N VAL A 113 -8.06 -0.04 -4.97
CA VAL A 113 -8.31 -1.49 -4.91
C VAL A 113 -9.50 -1.90 -5.79
N PRO A 114 -10.70 -1.28 -5.69
CA PRO A 114 -11.83 -1.71 -6.53
C PRO A 114 -11.61 -1.45 -8.02
N LEU A 115 -10.74 -0.49 -8.39
CA LEU A 115 -10.40 -0.18 -9.77
C LEU A 115 -9.52 -1.27 -10.39
N TYR A 116 -8.64 -1.89 -9.61
CA TYR A 116 -7.82 -3.04 -10.05
C TYR A 116 -8.62 -4.33 -10.25
N PHE A 117 -9.68 -4.52 -9.47
CA PHE A 117 -10.44 -5.79 -9.43
C PHE A 117 -11.80 -5.74 -10.12
N GLY A 118 -12.13 -4.62 -10.78
CA GLY A 118 -13.41 -4.46 -11.49
C GLY A 118 -14.63 -4.46 -10.56
N THR A 119 -14.44 -4.08 -9.29
CA THR A 119 -15.51 -3.93 -8.30
C THR A 119 -15.77 -2.46 -7.97
N HIS A 120 -15.48 -1.56 -8.91
CA HIS A 120 -15.73 -0.12 -8.84
C HIS A 120 -17.23 0.21 -8.98
N GLY A 121 -17.59 1.50 -9.04
CA GLY A 121 -18.99 1.92 -9.01
C GLY A 121 -19.58 1.97 -7.59
N THR A 122 -18.72 1.88 -6.58
CA THR A 122 -19.12 1.93 -5.16
C THR A 122 -19.16 3.38 -4.67
N PRO A 123 -19.75 3.66 -3.49
CA PRO A 123 -19.59 4.97 -2.87
C PRO A 123 -18.13 5.42 -2.76
N LEU A 124 -17.21 4.50 -2.46
CA LEU A 124 -15.78 4.81 -2.29
C LEU A 124 -15.15 5.30 -3.59
N THR A 125 -15.41 4.64 -4.72
CA THR A 125 -14.83 5.03 -6.02
C THR A 125 -15.68 6.04 -6.78
N GLY A 126 -16.94 6.22 -6.42
CA GLY A 126 -17.94 6.78 -7.31
C GLY A 126 -18.24 5.86 -8.49
N SER A 127 -19.06 6.37 -9.41
CA SER A 127 -19.58 5.64 -10.58
C SER A 127 -19.59 6.54 -11.82
N GLY A 128 -19.65 5.92 -13.00
CA GLY A 128 -19.85 6.59 -14.28
C GLY A 128 -18.73 6.31 -15.29
N PRO A 129 -18.87 6.79 -16.54
CA PRO A 129 -18.02 6.37 -17.65
C PRO A 129 -16.53 6.60 -17.44
N HIS A 130 -16.17 7.67 -16.71
CA HIS A 130 -14.79 7.96 -16.35
C HIS A 130 -14.20 6.89 -15.42
N VAL A 131 -14.93 6.51 -14.37
CA VAL A 131 -14.52 5.47 -13.41
C VAL A 131 -14.46 4.11 -14.10
N ASP A 132 -15.42 3.82 -15.00
CA ASP A 132 -15.42 2.58 -15.79
C ASP A 132 -14.18 2.46 -16.67
N THR A 133 -13.83 3.54 -17.37
CA THR A 133 -12.65 3.58 -18.24
C THR A 133 -11.36 3.42 -17.42
N LEU A 134 -11.27 4.11 -16.28
CA LEU A 134 -10.13 4.02 -15.38
C LEU A 134 -9.95 2.60 -14.82
N ALA A 135 -11.04 1.99 -14.32
CA ALA A 135 -11.01 0.62 -13.79
C ALA A 135 -10.61 -0.39 -14.87
N GLN A 136 -11.14 -0.26 -16.09
CA GLN A 136 -10.74 -1.12 -17.21
C GLN A 136 -9.25 -0.98 -17.52
N SER A 137 -8.72 0.25 -17.53
CA SER A 137 -7.29 0.49 -17.74
C SER A 137 -6.45 -0.13 -16.62
N MET A 138 -6.73 0.18 -15.35
CA MET A 138 -5.98 -0.34 -14.20
C MET A 138 -6.03 -1.87 -14.11
N SER A 139 -7.20 -2.47 -14.35
CA SER A 139 -7.37 -3.93 -14.41
C SER A 139 -6.53 -4.55 -15.54
N THR A 140 -6.48 -3.91 -16.70
CA THR A 140 -5.71 -4.38 -17.87
C THR A 140 -4.21 -4.32 -17.59
N GLU A 141 -3.74 -3.20 -17.03
CA GLU A 141 -2.34 -3.00 -16.63
C GLU A 141 -1.89 -4.04 -15.60
N PHE A 142 -2.68 -4.23 -14.54
CA PHE A 142 -2.37 -5.20 -13.50
C PHE A 142 -2.35 -6.63 -14.06
N ALA A 143 -3.31 -6.99 -14.91
CA ALA A 143 -3.32 -8.29 -15.58
C ALA A 143 -2.14 -8.48 -16.54
N ARG A 144 -1.62 -7.40 -17.16
CA ARG A 144 -0.40 -7.46 -17.98
C ARG A 144 0.82 -7.77 -17.10
N PHE A 145 0.97 -7.05 -16.00
CA PHE A 145 2.04 -7.30 -15.02
C PHE A 145 2.00 -8.75 -14.50
N CYS A 146 0.83 -9.26 -14.10
CA CYS A 146 0.69 -10.64 -13.61
C CYS A 146 1.06 -11.71 -14.66
N ARG A 147 0.98 -11.40 -15.95
CA ARG A 147 1.39 -12.30 -17.05
C ARG A 147 2.86 -12.17 -17.41
N GLY A 148 3.61 -11.29 -16.74
CA GLY A 148 5.01 -11.00 -17.05
C GLY A 148 5.21 -10.08 -18.25
N GLY A 149 4.19 -9.32 -18.67
CA GLY A 149 4.38 -8.26 -19.65
C GLY A 149 5.10 -7.06 -19.06
N GLU A 150 5.97 -6.43 -19.85
CA GLU A 150 6.63 -5.17 -19.48
C GLU A 150 5.60 -4.03 -19.44
N GLY A 151 5.84 -3.02 -18.58
CA GLY A 151 5.00 -1.81 -18.50
C GLY A 151 5.14 -0.95 -19.77
N GLU A 152 4.13 -0.12 -20.05
CA GLU A 152 4.27 0.95 -21.05
C GLU A 152 5.12 2.08 -20.43
N GLU A 153 6.23 2.44 -21.11
CA GLU A 153 7.13 3.57 -20.74
C GLU A 153 6.44 4.94 -20.84
#